data_AF-A0A1H7WVP3-F1
#
_entry.id   AF-A0A1H7WVP3-F1
#
_cell.length_a   1.000
_cell.length_b   1.000
_cell.length_c   1.000
_cell.angle_alpha   90.00
_cell.angle_beta   90.00
_cell.angle_gamma   90.00
#
_symmetry.space_group_name_H-M   'P 1'
#
loop_
_entity.id
_entity.type
_entity.pdbx_description
1 polymer ?
#
loop_
_entity_poly.entity_id
_entity_poly.type
_entity_poly.pdbx_seq_one_letter_code
_entity_poly.pdbx_strand_id
1 'polypeptide(L)'
;MGRPRKEWWQTVATERDYLTVSLLEAEASFEVAALSFQDLERRFLREAMTPNERLHLKRLTAIDVLDTAFLQRRPWSDFGPWLRRLKRLGFPDLWSRFHIATLYVQSLSTFPEQARDAFSMLADVERRVLRRRKDRSSRQQMLDGIEHARREATRHGILPPNTLGQKAI
;
A
#
# COMPACT_ATOMS: atom_id res chain seq x y z
N MET A 1 -0.22 34.38 10.40
CA MET A 1 -0.92 34.19 9.10
C MET A 1 -0.81 32.72 8.73
N GLY A 2 -1.90 32.08 8.32
CA GLY A 2 -1.89 30.65 7.97
C GLY A 2 -1.19 30.40 6.64
N ARG A 3 -0.37 29.35 6.56
CA ARG A 3 0.27 28.90 5.31
C ARG A 3 -0.80 28.60 4.23
N PRO A 4 -0.59 28.96 2.94
CA PRO A 4 -1.43 28.50 1.83
C PRO A 4 -1.60 26.97 1.84
N ARG A 5 -2.80 26.45 1.53
CA ARG A 5 -3.07 25.00 1.61
C ARG A 5 -2.19 24.17 0.69
N LYS A 6 -1.84 24.71 -0.49
CA LYS A 6 -0.92 24.05 -1.43
C LYS A 6 0.46 23.84 -0.80
N GLU A 7 1.01 24.88 -0.17
CA GLU A 7 2.30 24.80 0.52
C GLU A 7 2.23 23.87 1.73
N TRP A 8 1.11 23.85 2.46
CA TRP A 8 0.91 22.91 3.56
C TRP A 8 0.99 21.45 3.07
N TRP A 9 0.29 21.11 1.99
CA TRP A 9 0.37 19.77 1.40
C TRP A 9 1.76 19.43 0.85
N GLN A 10 2.49 20.41 0.31
CA GLN A 10 3.89 20.21 -0.07
C GLN A 10 4.75 19.88 1.15
N THR A 11 4.57 20.57 2.27
CA THR A 11 5.26 20.23 3.51
C THR A 11 4.91 18.84 4.01
N VAL A 12 3.63 18.44 3.96
CA VAL A 12 3.22 17.08 4.35
C VAL A 12 3.96 16.02 3.52
N ALA A 13 4.04 16.21 2.21
CA ALA A 13 4.75 15.29 1.32
C ALA A 13 6.26 15.26 1.64
N THR A 14 6.90 16.43 1.68
CA THR A 14 8.33 16.55 1.93
C THR A 14 8.75 15.97 3.28
N GLU A 15 8.00 16.21 4.35
CA GLU A 15 8.33 15.66 5.67
C GLU A 15 8.12 14.14 5.75
N ARG A 16 7.17 13.58 5.00
CA ARG A 16 7.01 12.13 4.87
C ARG A 16 8.16 11.49 4.09
N ASP A 17 8.60 12.12 3.02
CA ASP A 17 9.74 11.66 2.22
C ASP A 17 11.02 11.67 3.07
N TYR A 18 11.28 12.78 3.78
CA TYR A 18 12.42 12.84 4.70
C TYR A 18 12.33 11.79 5.80
N LEU A 19 11.16 11.62 6.43
CA LEU A 19 11.00 10.60 7.48
C LEU A 19 11.28 9.19 6.94
N THR A 20 10.77 8.87 5.75
CA THR A 20 11.02 7.57 5.09
C THR A 20 12.51 7.34 4.88
N VAL A 21 13.23 8.32 4.32
CA VAL A 21 14.68 8.22 4.09
C VAL A 21 15.44 8.09 5.42
N SER A 22 15.12 8.93 6.41
CA SER A 22 15.80 8.87 7.72
C SER A 22 15.57 7.54 8.45
N LEU A 23 14.37 6.96 8.37
CA LEU A 23 14.09 5.65 8.97
C LEU A 23 14.86 4.53 8.24
N LEU A 24 15.01 4.63 6.92
CA LEU A 24 15.78 3.66 6.14
C LEU A 24 17.28 3.74 6.44
N GLU A 25 17.85 4.95 6.43
CA GLU A 25 19.26 5.19 6.74
C GLU A 25 19.63 4.77 8.18
N ALA A 26 18.69 4.95 9.11
CA ALA A 26 18.88 4.54 10.50
C ALA A 26 18.61 3.04 10.74
N GLU A 27 18.25 2.29 9.69
CA GLU A 27 17.82 0.88 9.78
C GLU A 27 16.77 0.66 10.89
N ALA A 28 15.82 1.59 11.00
CA ALA A 28 14.87 1.62 12.10
C ALA A 28 14.00 0.36 12.13
N SER A 29 13.78 -0.20 13.32
CA SER A 29 12.80 -1.28 13.51
C SER A 29 11.40 -0.88 13.04
N PHE A 30 10.61 -1.87 12.64
CA PHE A 30 9.23 -1.67 12.21
C PHE A 30 8.40 -0.90 13.25
N GLU A 31 8.56 -1.23 14.52
CA GLU A 31 7.82 -0.62 15.63
C GLU A 31 8.16 0.88 15.75
N VAL A 32 9.44 1.23 15.63
CA VAL A 32 9.89 2.63 15.63
C VAL A 32 9.38 3.37 14.41
N ALA A 33 9.47 2.78 13.22
CA ALA A 33 8.98 3.37 11.99
C ALA A 33 7.46 3.62 12.03
N ALA A 34 6.68 2.62 12.47
CA ALA A 34 5.22 2.71 12.58
C ALA A 34 4.80 3.80 13.58
N LEU A 35 5.47 3.90 14.73
CA LEU A 35 5.23 4.96 15.70
C LEU A 35 5.60 6.34 15.13
N SER A 36 6.71 6.45 14.42
CA SER A 36 7.17 7.71 13.83
C SER A 36 6.18 8.25 12.79
N PHE A 37 5.65 7.38 11.91
CA PHE A 37 4.60 7.78 10.96
C PHE A 37 3.30 8.17 11.67
N GLN A 38 2.93 7.49 12.76
CA GLN A 38 1.78 7.87 13.58
C GLN A 38 1.97 9.23 14.26
N ASP A 39 3.16 9.54 14.76
CA ASP A 39 3.46 10.84 15.37
C ASP A 39 3.40 11.96 14.34
N LEU A 40 3.93 11.73 13.14
CA LEU A 40 3.80 12.65 12.02
C LEU A 40 2.33 12.88 11.63
N GLU A 41 1.52 11.82 11.59
CA GLU A 41 0.07 11.93 11.41
C GLU A 41 -0.56 12.82 12.48
N ARG A 42 -0.29 12.56 13.76
CA ARG A 42 -0.85 13.33 14.88
C ARG A 42 -0.49 14.80 14.80
N ARG A 43 0.74 15.14 14.39
CA ARG A 43 1.17 16.53 14.16
C ARG A 43 0.30 17.19 13.11
N PHE A 44 0.21 16.61 11.91
CA PHE A 44 -0.57 17.21 10.82
C PHE A 44 -2.08 17.18 11.05
N LEU A 45 -2.61 16.22 11.82
CA LEU A 45 -4.02 16.20 12.21
C LEU A 45 -4.43 17.40 13.07
N ARG A 46 -3.51 18.04 13.78
CA ARG A 46 -3.78 19.29 14.51
C ARG A 46 -3.95 20.48 13.56
N GLU A 47 -3.32 20.43 12.40
CA GLU A 47 -3.34 21.49 11.38
C GLU A 47 -4.39 21.27 10.29
N ALA A 48 -4.90 20.04 10.15
CA ALA A 48 -5.91 19.67 9.18
C ALA A 48 -7.23 20.41 9.44
N MET A 49 -7.71 21.13 8.43
CA MET A 49 -8.88 21.99 8.46
C MET A 49 -10.17 21.23 8.15
N THR A 50 -10.10 20.16 7.36
CA THR A 50 -11.29 19.43 6.91
C THR A 50 -11.27 17.95 7.30
N PRO A 51 -12.45 17.30 7.42
CA PRO A 51 -12.53 15.84 7.59
C PRO A 51 -11.84 15.07 6.48
N ASN A 52 -11.87 15.57 5.25
CA ASN A 52 -11.23 14.93 4.09
C ASN A 52 -9.70 14.98 4.18
N GLU A 53 -9.11 16.09 4.62
CA GLU A 53 -7.67 16.19 4.87
C GLU A 53 -7.25 15.20 5.97
N ARG A 54 -8.02 15.14 7.07
CA ARG A 54 -7.78 14.19 8.17
C ARG A 54 -7.84 12.74 7.69
N LEU A 55 -8.82 12.42 6.86
CA LEU A 55 -8.96 11.10 6.26
C LEU A 55 -7.79 10.78 5.33
N HIS A 56 -7.37 11.74 4.50
CA HIS A 56 -6.25 11.55 3.59
C HIS A 56 -4.94 11.30 4.36
N LEU A 57 -4.65 12.09 5.40
CA LEU A 57 -3.48 11.86 6.27
C LEU A 57 -3.47 10.45 6.87
N LYS A 58 -4.62 9.97 7.37
CA LYS A 58 -4.74 8.61 7.91
C LYS A 58 -4.50 7.50 6.88
N ARG A 59 -4.89 7.74 5.63
CA ARG A 59 -4.64 6.82 4.51
C ARG A 59 -3.16 6.79 4.16
N LEU A 60 -2.50 7.95 4.09
CA LEU A 60 -1.06 8.06 3.84
C LEU A 60 -0.26 7.31 4.90
N THR A 61 -0.55 7.51 6.20
CA THR A 61 0.11 6.76 7.28
C THR A 61 -0.05 5.25 7.12
N ALA A 62 -1.24 4.78 6.77
CA ALA A 62 -1.46 3.35 6.59
C ALA A 62 -0.68 2.79 5.38
N ILE A 63 -0.48 3.58 4.33
CA ILE A 63 0.34 3.21 3.17
C ILE A 63 1.81 3.14 3.57
N ASP A 64 2.36 4.20 4.17
CA ASP A 64 3.78 4.26 4.56
C ASP A 64 4.18 3.11 5.52
N VAL A 65 3.27 2.75 6.45
CA VAL A 65 3.52 1.62 7.35
C VAL A 65 3.41 0.27 6.65
N LEU A 66 2.53 0.12 5.65
CA LEU A 66 2.47 -1.10 4.83
C LEU A 66 3.71 -1.25 3.94
N ASP A 67 4.22 -0.15 3.39
CA ASP A 67 5.47 -0.13 2.62
C ASP A 67 6.64 -0.56 3.52
N THR A 68 6.71 -0.02 4.74
CA THR A 68 7.71 -0.43 5.73
C THR A 68 7.60 -1.91 6.08
N ALA A 69 6.37 -2.40 6.34
CA ALA A 69 6.13 -3.80 6.66
C ALA A 69 6.56 -4.73 5.52
N PHE A 70 6.31 -4.33 4.27
CA PHE A 70 6.77 -5.06 3.09
C PHE A 70 8.31 -5.07 3.00
N LEU A 71 8.95 -3.91 3.06
CA LEU A 71 10.41 -3.78 2.94
C LEU A 71 11.15 -4.61 3.99
N GLN A 72 10.61 -4.66 5.22
CA GLN A 72 11.19 -5.41 6.33
C GLN A 72 10.65 -6.84 6.46
N ARG A 73 9.87 -7.34 5.48
CA ARG A 73 9.29 -8.70 5.45
C ARG A 73 8.58 -9.08 6.76
N ARG A 74 7.73 -8.18 7.24
CA ARG A 74 7.04 -8.34 8.53
C ARG A 74 5.90 -9.36 8.46
N PRO A 75 5.62 -10.08 9.55
CA PRO A 75 4.53 -11.06 9.60
C PRO A 75 3.15 -10.42 9.50
N TRP A 76 2.13 -11.26 9.32
CA TRP A 76 0.74 -10.80 9.22
C TRP A 76 0.23 -10.04 10.45
N SER A 77 0.77 -10.32 11.65
CA SER A 77 0.45 -9.58 12.87
C SER A 77 0.75 -8.08 12.76
N ASP A 78 1.74 -7.73 11.94
CA ASP A 78 2.20 -6.36 11.72
C ASP A 78 1.56 -5.76 10.46
N PHE A 79 1.52 -6.52 9.36
CA PHE A 79 0.97 -6.07 8.08
C PHE A 79 -0.57 -5.95 8.09
N GLY A 80 -1.24 -7.00 8.60
CA GLY A 80 -2.68 -7.19 8.52
C GLY A 80 -3.53 -6.10 9.19
N PRO A 81 -3.20 -5.61 10.40
CA PRO A 81 -3.93 -4.51 11.04
C PRO A 81 -3.95 -3.24 10.20
N TRP A 82 -2.83 -2.87 9.56
CA TRP A 82 -2.72 -1.68 8.72
C TRP A 82 -3.45 -1.83 7.40
N LEU A 83 -3.40 -3.02 6.78
CA LEU A 83 -4.20 -3.31 5.58
C LEU A 83 -5.70 -3.20 5.88
N ARG A 84 -6.15 -3.79 7.01
CA ARG A 84 -7.56 -3.70 7.44
C ARG A 84 -7.96 -2.25 7.73
N ARG A 85 -7.09 -1.45 8.34
CA ARG A 85 -7.31 -0.01 8.56
C ARG A 85 -7.47 0.71 7.23
N LEU A 86 -6.56 0.52 6.27
CA LEU A 86 -6.63 1.17 4.96
C LEU A 86 -7.88 0.74 4.17
N LYS A 87 -8.23 -0.55 4.16
CA LYS A 87 -9.49 -1.05 3.56
C LYS A 87 -10.72 -0.34 4.15
N ARG A 88 -10.75 -0.11 5.48
CA ARG A 88 -11.85 0.61 6.17
C ARG A 88 -11.89 2.09 5.85
N LEU A 89 -10.73 2.74 5.75
CA LEU A 89 -10.62 4.15 5.38
C LEU A 89 -10.91 4.37 3.89
N GLY A 90 -10.81 3.33 3.07
CA GLY A 90 -10.82 3.40 1.61
C GLY A 90 -9.46 3.84 1.05
N PHE A 91 -9.14 3.39 -0.16
CA PHE A 91 -7.91 3.79 -0.86
C PHE A 91 -8.05 5.21 -1.41
N PRO A 92 -7.01 6.06 -1.35
CA PRO A 92 -7.04 7.41 -1.90
C PRO A 92 -7.43 7.45 -3.38
N ASP A 93 -6.86 6.54 -4.16
CA ASP A 93 -7.07 6.43 -5.60
C ASP A 93 -6.76 5.01 -6.09
N LEU A 94 -6.89 4.80 -7.40
CA LEU A 94 -6.58 3.53 -8.03
C LEU A 94 -5.10 3.17 -7.97
N TRP A 95 -4.18 4.14 -7.97
CA TRP A 95 -2.74 3.89 -7.92
C TRP A 95 -2.34 3.32 -6.56
N SER A 96 -2.80 3.95 -5.49
CA SER A 96 -2.63 3.49 -4.11
C SER A 96 -3.20 2.09 -3.92
N ARG A 97 -4.39 1.82 -4.49
CA ARG A 97 -5.00 0.50 -4.40
C ARG A 97 -4.21 -0.56 -5.18
N PHE A 98 -3.72 -0.21 -6.35
CA PHE A 98 -2.84 -1.06 -7.16
C PHE A 98 -1.57 -1.40 -6.39
N HIS A 99 -0.86 -0.39 -5.89
CA HIS A 99 0.37 -0.52 -5.14
C HIS A 99 0.21 -1.45 -3.92
N ILE A 100 -0.80 -1.22 -3.08
CA ILE A 100 -1.02 -2.05 -1.91
C ILE A 100 -1.45 -3.48 -2.29
N ALA A 101 -2.20 -3.67 -3.38
CA ALA A 101 -2.57 -5.01 -3.83
C ALA A 101 -1.34 -5.80 -4.34
N THR A 102 -0.41 -5.15 -5.04
CA THR A 102 0.83 -5.78 -5.48
C THR A 102 1.72 -6.12 -4.30
N LEU A 103 1.90 -5.20 -3.33
CA LEU A 103 2.69 -5.47 -2.12
C LEU A 103 2.11 -6.63 -1.31
N TYR A 104 0.79 -6.67 -1.16
CA TYR A 104 0.14 -7.73 -0.39
C TYR A 104 0.39 -9.11 -1.00
N VAL A 105 0.34 -9.25 -2.32
CA VAL A 105 0.67 -10.50 -3.02
C VAL A 105 2.16 -10.83 -2.93
N GLN A 106 3.04 -9.85 -3.09
CA GLN A 106 4.49 -10.05 -2.99
C GLN A 106 4.93 -10.43 -1.56
N SER A 107 4.16 -10.05 -0.55
CA SER A 107 4.43 -10.38 0.86
C SER A 107 3.97 -11.79 1.27
N LEU A 108 3.29 -12.54 0.38
CA LEU A 108 2.67 -13.82 0.74
C LEU A 108 3.68 -14.89 1.18
N SER A 109 4.96 -14.75 0.83
CA SER A 109 6.02 -15.63 1.35
C SER A 109 6.16 -15.55 2.88
N THR A 110 5.71 -14.46 3.50
CA THR A 110 5.72 -14.26 4.96
C THR A 110 4.40 -14.68 5.64
N PHE A 111 3.30 -14.78 4.89
CA PHE A 111 1.97 -15.15 5.40
C PHE A 111 1.10 -15.82 4.32
N PRO A 112 1.44 -17.05 3.90
CA PRO A 112 0.81 -17.70 2.74
C PRO A 112 -0.69 -17.99 2.94
N GLU A 113 -1.16 -18.07 4.18
CA GLU A 113 -2.57 -18.28 4.51
C GLU A 113 -3.50 -17.16 4.01
N GLN A 114 -2.95 -15.98 3.72
CA GLN A 114 -3.70 -14.84 3.19
C GLN A 114 -3.82 -14.84 1.65
N ALA A 115 -3.26 -15.83 0.96
CA ALA A 115 -3.19 -15.86 -0.51
C ALA A 115 -4.54 -15.62 -1.19
N ARG A 116 -5.62 -16.22 -0.66
CA ARG A 116 -6.96 -16.05 -1.22
C ARG A 116 -7.43 -14.59 -1.22
N ASP A 117 -7.29 -13.89 -0.10
CA ASP A 117 -7.70 -12.47 0.01
C ASP A 117 -6.78 -11.57 -0.81
N ALA A 118 -5.47 -11.83 -0.80
CA ALA A 118 -4.49 -11.06 -1.57
C ALA A 118 -4.74 -11.15 -3.08
N PHE A 119 -4.93 -12.35 -3.63
CA PHE A 119 -5.24 -12.52 -5.05
C PHE A 119 -6.64 -12.00 -5.41
N SER A 120 -7.62 -12.09 -4.51
CA SER A 120 -8.94 -11.48 -4.73
C SER A 120 -8.84 -9.96 -4.87
N MET A 121 -8.05 -9.32 -3.99
CA MET A 121 -7.80 -7.89 -4.04
C MET A 121 -7.04 -7.49 -5.32
N LEU A 122 -6.03 -8.26 -5.73
CA LEU A 122 -5.27 -8.02 -6.96
C LEU A 122 -6.17 -8.14 -8.20
N ALA A 123 -7.03 -9.16 -8.27
CA ALA A 123 -7.98 -9.33 -9.37
C ALA A 123 -9.02 -8.20 -9.44
N ASP A 124 -9.47 -7.66 -8.30
CA ASP A 124 -10.36 -6.48 -8.32
C ASP A 124 -9.67 -5.24 -8.88
N VAL A 125 -8.40 -5.01 -8.51
CA VAL A 125 -7.60 -3.93 -9.08
C VAL A 125 -7.43 -4.13 -10.58
N GLU A 126 -7.03 -5.31 -11.02
CA GLU A 126 -6.84 -5.62 -12.44
C GLU A 126 -8.09 -5.30 -13.26
N ARG A 127 -9.28 -5.73 -12.81
CA ARG A 127 -10.56 -5.38 -13.45
C ARG A 127 -10.78 -3.87 -13.56
N ARG A 128 -10.39 -3.10 -12.54
CA ARG A 128 -10.50 -1.62 -12.55
C ARG A 128 -9.50 -0.97 -13.51
N VAL A 129 -8.28 -1.48 -13.56
CA VAL A 129 -7.23 -1.02 -14.48
C VAL A 129 -7.63 -1.29 -15.92
N LEU A 130 -8.17 -2.49 -16.21
CA LEU A 130 -8.63 -2.88 -17.54
C LEU A 130 -9.76 -1.98 -18.09
N ARG A 131 -10.57 -1.38 -17.21
CA ARG A 131 -11.62 -0.39 -17.58
C ARG A 131 -11.06 0.99 -17.94
N ARG A 132 -9.79 1.30 -17.63
CA ARG A 132 -9.16 2.54 -18.09
C ARG A 132 -8.92 2.47 -19.60
N ARG A 133 -8.88 3.64 -20.26
CA ARG A 133 -8.56 3.73 -21.68
C ARG A 133 -7.20 3.10 -22.00
N LYS A 134 -7.13 2.38 -23.12
CA LYS A 134 -5.97 1.58 -23.53
C LYS A 134 -4.75 2.42 -23.90
N ASP A 135 -4.96 3.65 -24.33
CA ASP A 135 -3.95 4.63 -24.76
C ASP A 135 -3.15 5.25 -23.60
N ARG A 136 -3.56 5.01 -22.34
CA ARG A 136 -2.86 5.57 -21.18
C ARG A 136 -1.68 4.69 -20.79
N SER A 137 -0.47 5.27 -20.83
CA SER A 137 0.77 4.64 -20.33
C SER A 137 0.63 4.08 -18.90
N SER A 138 -0.03 4.83 -18.01
CA SER A 138 -0.30 4.39 -16.62
C SER A 138 -1.11 3.09 -16.52
N ARG A 139 -1.93 2.74 -17.53
CA ARG A 139 -2.64 1.45 -17.55
C ARG A 139 -1.66 0.30 -17.74
N GLN A 140 -0.74 0.43 -18.70
CA GLN A 140 0.24 -0.62 -18.98
C GLN A 140 1.18 -0.82 -17.78
N GLN A 141 1.69 0.27 -17.20
CA GLN A 141 2.53 0.21 -16.00
C GLN A 141 1.87 -0.56 -14.83
N MET A 142 0.57 -0.32 -14.59
CA MET A 142 -0.16 -1.07 -13.56
C MET A 142 -0.33 -2.55 -13.92
N LEU A 143 -0.58 -2.88 -15.19
CA LEU A 143 -0.71 -4.28 -15.63
C LEU A 143 0.63 -5.03 -15.51
N ASP A 144 1.74 -4.40 -15.89
CA ASP A 144 3.08 -4.96 -15.77
C ASP A 144 3.42 -5.21 -14.29
N GLY A 145 3.06 -4.28 -13.40
CA GLY A 145 3.24 -4.45 -11.96
C GLY A 145 2.36 -5.57 -11.36
N ILE A 146 1.12 -5.73 -11.83
CA ILE A 146 0.24 -6.85 -11.44
C ILE A 146 0.88 -8.18 -11.86
N GLU A 147 1.38 -8.28 -13.10
CA GLU A 147 2.04 -9.48 -13.59
C GLU A 147 3.30 -9.78 -12.80
N HIS A 148 4.12 -8.76 -12.51
CA HIS A 148 5.30 -8.90 -11.68
C HIS A 148 4.95 -9.44 -10.28
N ALA A 149 3.94 -8.89 -9.59
CA ALA A 149 3.51 -9.39 -8.30
C ALA A 149 3.08 -10.87 -8.34
N ARG A 150 2.37 -11.31 -9.40
CA ARG A 150 2.02 -12.72 -9.61
C ARG A 150 3.27 -13.59 -9.77
N ARG A 151 4.26 -13.14 -10.55
CA ARG A 151 5.52 -13.87 -10.75
C ARG A 151 6.30 -14.02 -9.46
N GLU A 152 6.39 -12.98 -8.63
CA GLU A 152 7.05 -13.08 -7.32
C GLU A 152 6.36 -14.10 -6.41
N ALA A 153 5.02 -14.10 -6.31
CA ALA A 153 4.30 -15.11 -5.53
C ALA A 153 4.57 -16.54 -6.05
N THR A 154 4.58 -16.73 -7.38
CA THR A 154 4.90 -18.03 -7.99
C THR A 154 6.33 -18.50 -7.67
N ARG A 155 7.32 -17.60 -7.60
CA ARG A 155 8.70 -17.94 -7.18
C ARG A 155 8.75 -18.54 -5.78
N HIS A 156 7.78 -18.21 -4.94
CA HIS A 156 7.62 -18.77 -3.59
C HIS A 156 6.64 -19.95 -3.54
N GLY A 157 6.22 -20.51 -4.68
CA GLY A 157 5.28 -21.63 -4.76
C GLY A 157 3.83 -21.25 -4.44
N ILE A 158 3.50 -19.96 -4.40
CA ILE A 158 2.17 -19.47 -4.02
C ILE A 158 1.38 -19.15 -5.28
N LEU A 159 0.38 -19.98 -5.56
CA LEU A 159 -0.48 -19.86 -6.74
C LEU A 159 -1.83 -19.22 -6.40
N PRO A 160 -2.47 -18.53 -7.36
CA PRO A 160 -3.86 -18.12 -7.22
C PRO A 160 -4.77 -19.32 -6.89
N PRO A 161 -5.83 -19.13 -6.08
CA PRO A 161 -6.73 -20.22 -5.66
C PRO A 161 -7.39 -21.00 -6.81
N ASN A 162 -7.49 -20.41 -8.01
CA ASN A 162 -8.14 -21.04 -9.17
C ASN A 162 -7.17 -21.78 -10.11
N THR A 163 -5.86 -21.82 -9.81
CA THR A 163 -4.86 -22.49 -10.66
C THR A 163 -4.85 -24.01 -10.48
N LEU A 164 -5.56 -24.53 -9.48
CA LEU A 164 -5.73 -25.97 -9.23
C LEU A 164 -6.93 -26.60 -9.98
N GLY A 165 -7.66 -25.81 -10.79
CA GLY A 165 -8.91 -26.25 -11.45
C GLY A 165 -8.88 -26.29 -12.99
N GLN A 166 -7.75 -26.07 -13.64
CA GLN A 166 -7.63 -26.11 -15.13
C GLN A 166 -6.68 -27.22 -15.62
N LYS A 167 -6.76 -28.41 -15.02
CA LYS A 167 -6.32 -29.66 -15.63
C LYS A 167 -7.40 -30.73 -15.43
N ALA A 168 -8.41 -30.68 -16.29
CA ALA A 168 -9.21 -31.82 -16.74
C ALA A 168 -10.18 -31.32 -17.82
N ILE A 169 -9.77 -31.46 -19.08
CA ILE A 169 -10.42 -32.20 -20.19
C ILE A 169 -9.62 -31.86 -21.45
#